data_AF-A0A1H3J088-F1
#
_entry.id   AF-A0A1H3J088-F1
#
_cell.length_a   1.000
_cell.length_b   1.000
_cell.length_c   1.000
_cell.angle_alpha   90.00
_cell.angle_beta   90.00
_cell.angle_gamma   90.00
#
_symmetry.space_group_name_H-M   'P 1'
#
loop_
_entity.id
_entity.type
_entity.pdbx_description
1 polymer ?
#
loop_
_entity_poly.entity_id
_entity_poly.type
_entity_poly.pdbx_seq_one_letter_code
_entity_poly.pdbx_strand_id
1 'polypeptide(L)' 'MTPTPLERTGEFERTDNGWVLKFWTREGAGLRLRHEVFDDTPALLRRIYEVFGRSGPEAAG' A
#
# COMPACT_ATOMS: atom_id res chain seq x y z
N MET A 1 9.99 -17.49 12.20
CA MET A 1 9.13 -16.45 11.59
C MET A 1 9.76 -16.05 10.28
N THR A 2 9.00 -16.07 9.17
CA THR A 2 9.47 -15.55 7.88
C THR A 2 9.22 -14.03 7.87
N PRO A 3 10.21 -13.18 7.54
CA PRO A 3 10.01 -11.74 7.49
C PRO A 3 8.96 -11.37 6.43
N THR A 4 8.08 -10.42 6.75
CA THR A 4 7.14 -9.86 5.78
C THR A 4 7.93 -9.20 4.66
N PRO A 5 7.69 -9.55 3.38
CA PRO A 5 8.32 -8.88 2.25
C PRO A 5 8.03 -7.37 2.31
N LEU A 6 9.06 -6.55 2.11
CA LEU A 6 8.94 -5.09 2.21
C LEU A 6 7.90 -4.52 1.22
N GLU A 7 7.76 -5.12 0.04
CA GLU A 7 6.71 -4.75 -0.94
C GLU A 7 5.27 -4.94 -0.45
N ARG A 8 5.09 -5.56 0.73
CA ARG A 8 3.80 -5.73 1.39
C ARG A 8 3.66 -4.87 2.64
N THR A 9 4.61 -3.97 2.89
CA THR A 9 4.57 -3.06 4.04
C THR A 9 4.21 -1.64 3.61
N GLY A 10 3.43 -0.99 4.46
CA GLY A 10 3.08 0.41 4.33
C GLY A 10 2.59 0.96 5.66
N GLU A 11 2.64 2.27 5.78
CA GLU A 11 2.22 3.05 6.93
C GLU A 11 1.22 4.11 6.45
N PHE A 12 0.18 4.36 7.22
CA PHE A 12 -0.71 5.48 6.98
C PHE A 12 -0.85 6.33 8.24
N GLU A 13 -1.02 7.63 8.03
CA GLU A 13 -1.11 8.64 9.09
C GLU A 13 -2.28 9.58 8.80
N ARG A 14 -3.05 9.91 9.84
CA ARG A 14 -4.04 10.99 9.78
C ARG A 14 -3.33 12.32 9.97
N THR A 15 -3.50 13.24 9.03
CA THR A 15 -3.01 14.62 9.12
C THR A 15 -4.18 15.58 9.38
N ASP A 16 -3.92 16.88 9.53
CA ASP A 16 -4.99 17.87 9.71
C ASP A 16 -5.95 17.93 8.49
N ASN A 17 -5.41 17.74 7.28
CA ASN A 17 -6.14 17.94 6.03
C ASN A 17 -6.54 16.65 5.31
N GLY A 18 -6.14 15.48 5.83
CA GLY A 18 -6.47 14.21 5.18
C GLY A 18 -5.66 13.04 5.72
N TRP A 19 -5.22 12.20 4.81
CA TRP A 19 -4.43 11.01 5.09
C TRP A 19 -3.19 10.96 4.23
N VAL A 20 -2.12 10.43 4.80
CA VAL A 20 -0.88 10.13 4.10
C VAL A 20 -0.70 8.61 4.10
N LEU A 21 -0.40 8.02 2.94
CA LEU A 21 -0.01 6.63 2.80
C LEU A 21 1.43 6.56 2.28
N LYS A 22 2.31 5.87 3.01
CA LYS A 22 3.69 5.59 2.64
C LYS A 22 3.84 4.08 2.46
N PHE A 23 4.34 3.62 1.31
CA PHE A 23 4.45 2.19 1.06
C PHE A 23 5.56 1.86 0.08
N TRP A 24 6.10 0.64 0.18
CA TRP A 24 7.06 0.13 -0.79
C TRP A 24 6.33 -0.57 -1.93
N THR A 25 6.74 -0.30 -3.16
CA THR A 25 6.26 -1.02 -4.35
C THR A 25 7.43 -1.46 -5.22
N ARG A 26 7.24 -2.52 -6.00
CA ARG A 26 8.27 -3.02 -6.91
C ARG A 26 8.17 -2.27 -8.24
N GLU A 27 9.27 -1.64 -8.63
CA GLU A 27 9.43 -0.95 -9.92
C GLU A 27 10.65 -1.51 -10.64
N GLY A 28 10.41 -2.27 -11.72
CA GLY A 28 11.47 -3.00 -12.42
C GLY A 28 12.18 -3.98 -11.50
N ALA A 29 13.50 -3.82 -11.37
CA ALA A 29 14.34 -4.68 -10.53
C ALA A 29 14.44 -4.22 -9.06
N GLY A 30 13.84 -3.08 -8.69
CA GLY A 30 14.03 -2.46 -7.37
C GLY A 30 12.74 -2.24 -6.58
N LEU A 31 12.91 -1.89 -5.30
CA LEU A 31 11.84 -1.37 -4.45
C LEU A 31 11.89 0.16 -4.46
N ARG A 32 10.73 0.78 -4.53
CA ARG A 32 10.56 2.22 -4.43
C ARG A 32 9.58 2.59 -3.34
N LEU A 33 9.98 3.56 -2.51
CA LEU A 33 9.08 4.16 -1.53
C LEU A 33 8.17 5.16 -2.25
N ARG A 34 6.86 4.97 -2.12
CA ARG A 34 5.82 5.86 -2.61
C ARG A 34 5.15 6.56 -1.44
N HIS A 35 4.73 7.80 -1.69
CA HIS A 35 3.98 8.64 -0.78
C HIS A 35 2.79 9.20 -1.55
N GLU A 36 1.59 8.95 -1.05
CA GLU A 36 0.33 9.44 -1.61
C GLU A 36 -0.49 10.14 -0.52
N VAL A 37 -1.17 11.22 -0.88
CA VAL A 37 -2.01 12.04 0.02
C VAL A 37 -3.46 11.92 -0.44
N PHE A 38 -4.39 11.79 0.52
CA PHE A 38 -5.81 11.63 0.28
C PHE A 38 -6.60 12.60 1.14
N ASP A 39 -7.61 13.25 0.56
CA ASP A 39 -8.47 14.20 1.28
C ASP A 39 -9.60 13.50 2.05
N ASP A 40 -9.88 12.22 1.73
CA ASP A 40 -10.95 11.44 2.34
C ASP A 40 -10.56 9.98 2.63
N THR A 41 -11.20 9.41 3.66
CA THR A 41 -10.95 8.03 4.11
C THR A 41 -11.32 6.97 3.06
N PRO A 42 -12.47 7.06 2.34
CA PRO A 42 -12.79 6.10 1.28
C PRO A 42 -11.72 5.98 0.19
N ALA A 43 -11.13 7.09 -0.25
CA ALA A 43 -10.06 7.09 -1.26
C ALA A 43 -8.79 6.39 -0.74
N LEU A 44 -8.38 6.67 0.50
CA LEU A 44 -7.27 5.97 1.16
C LEU A 44 -7.52 4.45 1.21
N LEU A 45 -8.70 4.03 1.70
CA LEU A 45 -9.01 2.61 1.87
C LEU A 45 -9.01 1.87 0.53
N ARG A 46 -9.60 2.46 -0.52
CA ARG A 46 -9.56 1.90 -1.87
C ARG A 46 -8.12 1.69 -2.32
N ARG A 47 -7.24 2.66 -2.08
CA ARG A 47 -5.83 2.54 -2.44
C ARG A 47 -5.11 1.42 -1.68
N ILE A 48 -5.34 1.31 -0.38
CA ILE A 48 -4.79 0.22 0.44
C ILE A 48 -5.21 -1.15 -0.14
N TYR A 49 -6.48 -1.31 -0.52
CA TYR A 49 -6.95 -2.54 -1.17
C TYR A 49 -6.29 -2.79 -2.54
N GLU A 50 -6.09 -1.76 -3.36
CA GLU A 50 -5.41 -1.92 -4.65
C GLU A 50 -3.95 -2.35 -4.49
N VAL A 51 -3.23 -1.75 -3.54
CA VAL A 51 -1.81 -1.98 -3.32
C VAL A 51 -1.55 -3.32 -2.60
N PHE A 52 -2.32 -3.60 -1.55
CA PHE A 52 -2.06 -4.74 -0.65
C PHE A 52 -3.08 -5.87 -0.79
N GLY A 53 -4.30 -5.60 -1.28
CA GLY A 53 -5.38 -6.57 -1.39
C GLY A 53 -5.24 -7.58 -2.54
N ARG A 54 -4.32 -7.37 -3.49
CA ARG A 54 -4.06 -8.30 -4.60
C ARG A 54 -3.20 -9.51 -4.23
N SER A 55 -2.86 -9.71 -2.96
CA SER A 55 -2.09 -10.88 -2.50
C SER A 55 -3.00 -12.00 -1.99
N GLY A 56 -3.70 -12.69 -2.89
CA GLY A 56 -4.34 -13.98 -2.63
C GLY A 56 -4.00 -14.98 -3.74
N PRO A 57 -3.54 -16.21 -3.43
CA PRO A 57 -3.38 -17.26 -4.44
C PRO A 57 -4.74 -17.91 -4.74
N GLU A 58 -5.60 -17.27 -5.55
CA GLU A 58 -6.79 -17.95 -6.11
C GLU A 58 -7.42 -17.16 -7.28
N ALA A 59 -6.73 -17.14 -8.43
CA ALA A 59 -7.34 -16.82 -9.73
C ALA A 59 -6.69 -17.65 -10.86
N ALA A 60 -6.40 -18.93 -10.55
CA ALA A 60 -6.10 -19.97 -11.51
C ALA A 60 -6.87 -21.22 -11.05
N GLY A 61 -8.06 -21.41 -11.63
CA GLY A 61 -8.98 -22.50 -11.35
C GLY A 61 -10.29 -22.27 -12.06
#